data_AF-A0A357YFW6-F1
#
_entry.id   AF-A0A357YFW6-F1
#
_cell.length_a   1.000
_cell.length_b   1.000
_cell.length_c   1.000
_cell.angle_alpha   90.00
_cell.angle_beta   90.00
_cell.angle_gamma   90.00
#
_symmetry.space_group_name_H-M   'P 1'
#
loop_
_entity.id
_entity.type
_entity.pdbx_description
1 polymer ?
#
loop_
_entity_poly.entity_id
_entity_poly.type
_entity_poly.pdbx_seq_one_letter_code
_entity_poly.pdbx_strand_id
1 'polypeptide(L)'
;MVERAIGLKLRVVVYDPHLSEEVIRQVGAEPVTFDELLSRADFITMHVPLNAETEKLFNAETLARVKPGCRIINCAIGGLIDEEALAQAVIDGRVAGAAVDVFTKEPPAADNPLLALPQVICTPHLRASTVDAQINVTVQVAHQIVAFLQRGEVSNAVNVPAVSADLLKQLFPYIQLAERLGLFQAQRCSAGLQGVEIEYSGALSDNPTEPLTLALLKGLLTPAVGATVNYVNAPHLARVRGIRVSETRSCASEGFSNMIRLTVTGSDGQHSVSGAVFAENDYRIVRVDDYPVEADPHGHLLVLRNADRPGVVGFIGQTLSEAGVNIAMMNLSRRKIQGKAISLINVDSRIPDAVLETLRANEHILDAIQVEL
;
A
#
# COMPACT_ATOMS: atom_id res chain seq x y z
N MET A 1 0.54 -9.82 29.02
CA MET A 1 1.56 -9.42 30.02
C MET A 1 0.90 -8.91 31.30
N VAL A 2 -0.07 -7.98 31.20
CA VAL A 2 -0.87 -7.45 32.32
C VAL A 2 -1.35 -8.53 33.29
N GLU A 3 -2.06 -9.55 32.80
CA GLU A 3 -2.57 -10.65 33.64
C GLU A 3 -1.47 -11.36 34.45
N ARG A 4 -0.30 -11.60 33.84
CA ARG A 4 0.84 -12.24 34.52
C ARG A 4 1.41 -11.33 35.63
N ALA A 5 1.53 -10.03 35.36
CA ALA A 5 1.98 -9.05 36.35
C ALA A 5 1.00 -8.92 37.53
N ILE A 6 -0.30 -8.92 37.26
CA ILE A 6 -1.35 -8.96 38.30
C ILE A 6 -1.28 -10.27 39.11
N GLY A 7 -1.02 -11.40 38.45
CA GLY A 7 -0.80 -12.69 39.11
C GLY A 7 0.37 -12.64 40.12
N LEU A 8 1.41 -11.88 39.81
CA LEU A 8 2.55 -11.58 40.68
C LEU A 8 2.29 -10.46 41.71
N LYS A 9 1.03 -10.00 41.83
CA LYS A 9 0.58 -8.94 42.75
C LYS A 9 1.22 -7.57 42.49
N LEU A 10 1.64 -7.31 41.25
CA LEU A 10 2.08 -5.98 40.84
C LEU A 10 0.87 -5.06 40.59
N ARG A 11 1.03 -3.78 40.89
CA ARG A 11 0.13 -2.74 40.38
C ARG A 11 0.51 -2.45 38.94
N VAL A 12 -0.45 -2.58 38.03
CA VAL A 12 -0.21 -2.41 36.59
C VAL A 12 -0.82 -1.11 36.10
N VAL A 13 0.01 -0.26 35.50
CA VAL A 13 -0.40 0.93 34.76
C VAL A 13 -0.12 0.71 33.27
N VAL A 14 -0.96 1.27 32.40
CA VAL A 14 -0.84 1.12 30.94
C VAL A 14 -1.04 2.46 30.27
N TYR A 15 -0.15 2.79 29.34
CA TYR A 15 -0.33 3.86 28.36
C TYR A 15 -0.44 3.21 26.97
N ASP A 16 -1.53 3.48 26.28
CA ASP A 16 -1.73 3.12 24.88
C ASP A 16 -2.70 4.16 24.26
N PRO A 17 -2.24 5.00 23.31
CA PRO A 17 -3.09 6.05 22.72
C PRO A 17 -4.18 5.51 21.79
N HIS A 18 -4.16 4.21 21.46
CA HIS A 18 -5.10 3.57 20.55
C HIS A 18 -6.14 2.70 21.27
N LEU A 19 -5.98 2.45 22.57
CA LEU A 19 -6.96 1.73 23.38
C LEU A 19 -7.82 2.70 24.18
N SER A 20 -9.11 2.40 24.30
CA SER A 20 -9.98 3.12 25.22
C SER A 20 -9.62 2.78 26.67
N GLU A 21 -9.80 3.74 27.57
CA GLU A 21 -9.57 3.51 29.01
C GLU A 21 -10.40 2.35 29.57
N GLU A 22 -11.60 2.12 29.03
CA GLU A 22 -12.48 1.02 29.43
C GLU A 22 -11.84 -0.34 29.15
N VAL A 23 -11.23 -0.53 27.97
CA VAL A 23 -10.53 -1.77 27.60
C VAL A 23 -9.35 -2.03 28.54
N ILE A 24 -8.60 -0.97 28.88
CA ILE A 24 -7.46 -1.07 29.83
C ILE A 24 -7.96 -1.48 31.23
N ARG A 25 -9.06 -0.89 31.70
CA ARG A 25 -9.65 -1.23 33.00
C ARG A 25 -10.21 -2.65 33.03
N GLN A 26 -10.78 -3.14 31.92
CA GLN A 26 -11.32 -4.51 31.83
C GLN A 26 -10.25 -5.59 32.05
N VAL A 27 -9.00 -5.35 31.63
CA VAL A 27 -7.87 -6.26 31.88
C VAL A 27 -7.23 -6.06 33.26
N GLY A 28 -7.83 -5.22 34.11
CA GLY A 28 -7.37 -4.96 35.48
C GLY A 28 -6.18 -4.00 35.60
N ALA A 29 -5.88 -3.23 34.56
CA ALA A 29 -4.84 -2.21 34.58
C ALA A 29 -5.41 -0.79 34.74
N GLU A 30 -4.58 0.12 35.26
CA GLU A 30 -4.90 1.54 35.38
C GLU A 30 -4.43 2.29 34.12
N PRO A 31 -5.34 2.94 33.35
CA PRO A 31 -4.93 3.78 32.23
C PRO A 31 -4.24 5.04 32.75
N VAL A 32 -3.10 5.38 32.14
CA VAL A 32 -2.29 6.55 32.50
C VAL A 32 -1.75 7.23 31.25
N THR A 33 -1.35 8.49 31.38
CA THR A 33 -0.55 9.18 30.35
C THR A 33 0.88 8.62 30.28
N PHE A 34 1.59 8.90 29.19
CA PHE A 34 2.99 8.46 29.05
C PHE A 34 3.90 9.04 30.14
N ASP A 35 3.74 10.32 30.48
CA ASP A 35 4.52 10.97 31.54
C ASP A 35 4.25 10.38 32.93
N GLU A 36 2.99 10.04 33.22
CA GLU A 36 2.63 9.33 34.44
C GLU A 36 3.26 7.93 34.49
N LEU A 37 3.27 7.20 33.37
CA LEU A 37 3.95 5.90 33.28
C LEU A 37 5.44 6.05 33.60
N LEU A 38 6.13 6.98 32.94
CA LEU A 38 7.57 7.20 33.13
C LEU A 38 7.90 7.51 34.59
N SER A 39 7.17 8.44 35.21
CA SER A 39 7.46 8.92 36.56
C SER A 39 7.10 7.92 37.68
N ARG A 40 6.15 7.00 37.43
CA ARG A 40 5.62 6.08 38.46
C ARG A 40 6.18 4.66 38.40
N ALA A 41 6.54 4.18 37.21
CA ALA A 41 6.84 2.77 36.99
C ALA A 41 8.20 2.34 37.54
N ASP A 42 8.20 1.27 38.35
CA ASP A 42 9.41 0.59 38.81
C ASP A 42 9.98 -0.38 37.75
N PHE A 43 9.09 -0.95 36.94
CA PHE A 43 9.42 -1.80 35.81
C PHE A 43 8.63 -1.33 34.59
N ILE A 44 9.31 -1.13 33.47
CA ILE A 44 8.72 -0.68 32.22
C ILE A 44 8.94 -1.77 31.18
N THR A 45 7.87 -2.23 30.54
CA THR A 45 7.92 -3.20 29.43
C THR A 45 7.16 -2.64 28.23
N MET A 46 7.72 -2.83 27.04
CA MET A 46 7.21 -2.27 25.79
C MET A 46 6.57 -3.36 24.94
N HIS A 47 5.44 -3.04 24.32
CA HIS A 47 4.65 -3.98 23.50
C HIS A 47 4.03 -3.29 22.28
N VAL A 48 4.78 -2.39 21.65
CA VAL A 48 4.34 -1.59 20.49
C VAL A 48 5.09 -1.99 19.22
N PRO A 49 4.51 -1.82 18.03
CA PRO A 49 5.24 -1.97 16.77
C PRO A 49 6.24 -0.82 16.58
N LEU A 50 7.19 -0.98 15.65
CA LEU A 50 8.10 0.08 15.23
C LEU A 50 7.47 0.89 14.10
N ASN A 51 7.32 2.21 14.29
CA ASN A 51 6.87 3.17 13.29
C ASN A 51 7.47 4.55 13.60
N ALA A 52 7.12 5.59 12.83
CA ALA A 52 7.65 6.94 13.02
C ALA A 52 7.33 7.59 14.38
N GLU A 53 6.28 7.14 15.06
CA GLU A 53 5.87 7.65 16.39
C GLU A 53 6.54 6.88 17.53
N THR A 54 6.92 5.62 17.31
CA THR A 54 7.50 4.73 18.33
C THR A 54 9.01 4.51 18.19
N GLU A 55 9.61 4.96 17.08
CA GLU A 55 11.05 4.96 16.89
C GLU A 55 11.72 5.81 17.98
N LYS A 56 12.67 5.20 18.70
CA LYS A 56 13.37 5.80 19.84
C LYS A 56 12.41 6.43 20.86
N LEU A 57 11.26 5.80 21.09
CA LEU A 57 10.31 6.16 22.14
C LEU A 57 10.99 6.30 23.51
N PHE A 58 12.03 5.51 23.77
CA PHE A 58 12.93 5.68 24.92
C PHE A 58 14.30 6.23 24.47
N ASN A 59 14.35 7.54 24.27
CA ASN A 59 15.57 8.33 24.03
C ASN A 59 16.11 8.97 25.32
N ALA A 60 17.21 9.73 25.22
CA ALA A 60 17.83 10.39 26.37
C ALA A 60 16.87 11.27 27.20
N GLU A 61 15.97 12.02 26.54
CA GLU A 61 15.01 12.91 27.23
C GLU A 61 13.96 12.12 28.01
N THR A 62 13.40 11.08 27.40
CA THR A 62 12.41 10.21 28.06
C THR A 62 13.04 9.38 29.19
N LEU A 63 14.26 8.87 28.99
CA LEU A 63 15.03 8.18 30.02
C LEU A 63 15.40 9.09 31.19
N ALA A 64 15.60 10.39 30.96
CA ALA A 64 15.82 11.36 32.04
C ALA A 64 14.56 11.60 32.90
N ARG A 65 13.36 11.22 32.43
CA ARG A 65 12.06 11.39 33.12
C ARG A 65 11.54 10.14 33.84
N VAL A 66 12.16 8.97 33.64
CA VAL A 66 11.70 7.72 34.27
C VAL A 66 11.72 7.80 35.81
N LYS A 67 11.26 6.80 36.55
CA LYS A 67 11.51 6.76 38.01
C LYS A 67 12.98 6.38 38.28
N PRO A 68 13.73 7.08 39.14
CA PRO A 68 15.11 6.70 39.45
C PRO A 68 15.19 5.27 39.99
N GLY A 69 16.07 4.45 39.41
CA GLY A 69 16.22 3.04 39.77
C GLY A 69 15.18 2.10 39.13
N CYS A 70 14.39 2.58 38.15
CA CYS A 70 13.50 1.70 37.39
C CYS A 70 14.30 0.69 36.55
N ARG A 71 13.61 -0.35 36.09
CA ARG A 71 14.15 -1.35 35.15
C ARG A 71 13.36 -1.34 33.86
N ILE A 72 14.05 -1.43 32.73
CA ILE A 72 13.44 -1.36 31.39
C ILE A 72 13.58 -2.70 30.68
N ILE A 73 12.51 -3.17 30.06
CA ILE A 73 12.44 -4.45 29.37
C ILE A 73 11.95 -4.20 27.94
N ASN A 74 12.79 -4.48 26.95
CA ASN A 74 12.40 -4.50 25.55
C ASN A 74 12.61 -5.88 24.95
N CYS A 75 11.51 -6.60 24.82
CA CYS A 75 11.49 -7.80 23.99
C CYS A 75 10.70 -7.58 22.69
N ALA A 76 10.15 -6.38 22.43
CA ALA A 76 9.17 -6.08 21.39
C ALA A 76 9.74 -6.12 19.98
N ILE A 77 10.48 -5.07 19.64
CA ILE A 77 11.18 -4.91 18.38
C ILE A 77 12.36 -3.95 18.62
N GLY A 78 13.42 -4.11 17.83
CA GLY A 78 14.56 -3.20 17.86
C GLY A 78 14.16 -1.77 17.49
N GLY A 79 14.98 -0.79 17.88
CA GLY A 79 14.75 0.62 17.54
C GLY A 79 13.74 1.38 18.41
N LEU A 80 13.02 0.72 19.32
CA LEU A 80 12.13 1.43 20.26
C LEU A 80 12.87 2.19 21.37
N ILE A 81 14.09 1.76 21.68
CA ILE A 81 14.97 2.38 22.67
C ILE A 81 16.22 2.85 21.93
N ASP A 82 16.68 4.06 22.22
CA ASP A 82 18.03 4.47 21.83
C ASP A 82 19.05 3.75 22.72
N GLU A 83 19.77 2.79 22.14
CA GLU A 83 20.65 1.85 22.86
C GLU A 83 21.82 2.56 23.56
N GLU A 84 22.36 3.62 22.96
CA GLU A 84 23.40 4.46 23.57
C GLU A 84 22.84 5.24 24.77
N ALA A 85 21.66 5.83 24.60
CA ALA A 85 21.01 6.57 25.69
C ALA A 85 20.64 5.65 26.87
N LEU A 86 20.18 4.43 26.59
CA LEU A 86 19.91 3.43 27.62
C LEU A 86 21.19 3.02 28.35
N ALA A 87 22.28 2.76 27.62
CA ALA A 87 23.57 2.44 28.21
C ALA A 87 24.04 3.54 29.16
N GLN A 88 23.98 4.81 28.72
CA GLN A 88 24.33 5.95 29.55
C GLN A 88 23.43 6.08 30.78
N ALA A 89 22.11 5.90 30.63
CA ALA A 89 21.17 5.95 31.74
C ALA A 89 21.41 4.85 32.79
N VAL A 90 21.91 3.68 32.37
CA VAL A 90 22.33 2.60 33.26
C VAL A 90 23.65 2.95 33.96
N ILE A 91 24.64 3.47 33.23
CA ILE A 91 25.93 3.91 33.78
C ILE A 91 25.74 5.00 34.84
N ASP A 92 24.85 5.96 34.57
CA ASP A 92 24.53 7.08 35.48
C ASP A 92 23.67 6.64 36.69
N GLY A 93 23.21 5.38 36.72
CA GLY A 93 22.35 4.84 37.78
C GLY A 93 20.91 5.35 37.73
N ARG A 94 20.51 6.08 36.67
CA ARG A 94 19.13 6.52 36.45
C ARG A 94 18.20 5.32 36.26
N VAL A 95 18.66 4.33 35.50
CA VAL A 95 18.03 3.03 35.27
C VAL A 95 18.88 1.98 35.99
N ALA A 96 18.27 1.18 36.86
CA ALA A 96 19.02 0.19 37.66
C ALA A 96 19.50 -1.03 36.84
N GLY A 97 18.91 -1.24 35.66
CA GLY A 97 19.26 -2.32 34.74
C GLY A 97 18.20 -2.49 33.65
N ALA A 98 18.52 -3.28 32.64
CA ALA A 98 17.62 -3.54 31.53
C ALA A 98 17.64 -5.00 31.08
N ALA A 99 16.60 -5.43 30.37
CA ALA A 99 16.56 -6.69 29.65
C ALA A 99 16.16 -6.45 28.19
N VAL A 100 17.01 -6.84 27.25
CA VAL A 100 16.87 -6.54 25.82
C VAL A 100 16.99 -7.84 25.02
N ASP A 101 15.92 -8.21 24.32
CA ASP A 101 15.92 -9.38 23.42
C ASP A 101 16.12 -8.99 21.95
N VAL A 102 15.96 -7.71 21.62
CA VAL A 102 15.86 -7.21 20.24
C VAL A 102 16.70 -5.94 20.09
N PHE A 103 17.38 -5.81 18.96
CA PHE A 103 18.33 -4.71 18.68
C PHE A 103 17.94 -3.99 17.39
N THR A 104 18.30 -2.71 17.30
CA THR A 104 18.04 -1.87 16.12
C THR A 104 18.68 -2.48 14.86
N LYS A 105 19.86 -3.07 15.02
CA LYS A 105 20.53 -3.88 14.01
C LYS A 105 20.77 -5.26 14.58
N GLU A 106 20.33 -6.29 13.87
CA GLU A 106 20.53 -7.68 14.24
C GLU A 106 21.33 -8.42 13.15
N PRO A 107 22.46 -9.09 13.50
CA PRO A 107 23.08 -9.16 14.82
C PRO A 107 23.63 -7.81 15.32
N PRO A 108 23.64 -7.56 16.65
CA PRO A 108 24.22 -6.34 17.20
C PRO A 108 25.72 -6.26 16.89
N ALA A 109 26.22 -5.04 16.72
CA ALA A 109 27.65 -4.82 16.54
C ALA A 109 28.41 -5.19 17.82
N ALA A 110 29.66 -5.65 17.68
CA ALA A 110 30.46 -6.12 18.81
C ALA A 110 30.77 -5.02 19.84
N ASP A 111 30.75 -3.77 19.40
CA ASP A 111 30.97 -2.56 20.19
C ASP A 111 29.68 -1.94 20.74
N ASN A 112 28.53 -2.60 20.58
CA ASN A 112 27.27 -2.13 21.15
C ASN A 112 27.40 -2.02 22.69
N PRO A 113 27.16 -0.83 23.27
CA PRO A 113 27.49 -0.56 24.67
C PRO A 113 26.67 -1.42 25.64
N LEU A 114 25.46 -1.82 25.27
CA LEU A 114 24.60 -2.65 26.11
C LEU A 114 25.19 -4.04 26.39
N LEU A 115 26.02 -4.56 25.47
CA LEU A 115 26.66 -5.87 25.60
C LEU A 115 27.75 -5.89 26.69
N ALA A 116 28.32 -4.73 27.02
CA ALA A 116 29.40 -4.61 28.01
C ALA A 116 28.88 -4.37 29.44
N LEU A 117 27.59 -4.07 29.61
CA LEU A 117 27.01 -3.69 30.90
C LEU A 117 26.46 -4.90 31.66
N PRO A 118 27.01 -5.26 32.84
CA PRO A 118 26.54 -6.43 33.60
C PRO A 118 25.11 -6.25 34.18
N GLN A 119 24.61 -5.02 34.23
CA GLN A 119 23.23 -4.71 34.63
C GLN A 119 22.22 -4.90 33.49
N VAL A 120 22.70 -5.20 32.28
CA VAL A 120 21.87 -5.40 31.09
C VAL A 120 21.90 -6.87 30.69
N ILE A 121 20.73 -7.50 30.68
CA ILE A 121 20.56 -8.87 30.22
C ILE A 121 20.22 -8.83 28.74
N CYS A 122 21.06 -9.42 27.91
CA CYS A 122 20.84 -9.50 26.47
C CYS A 122 20.52 -10.93 26.05
N THR A 123 19.48 -11.12 25.25
CA THR A 123 19.16 -12.38 24.58
C THR A 123 19.06 -12.19 23.06
N PRO A 124 19.45 -13.18 22.23
CA PRO A 124 19.51 -13.01 20.77
C PRO A 124 18.16 -13.29 20.10
N HIS A 125 17.17 -12.42 20.29
CA HIS A 125 15.85 -12.48 19.66
C HIS A 125 15.16 -13.84 19.86
N LEU A 126 15.04 -14.26 21.11
CA LEU A 126 14.54 -15.58 21.49
C LEU A 126 13.05 -15.63 21.81
N ARG A 127 12.32 -14.50 21.76
CA ARG A 127 10.88 -14.42 22.07
C ARG A 127 10.05 -15.56 21.47
N ALA A 128 10.28 -15.91 20.20
CA ALA A 128 9.52 -16.93 19.47
C ALA A 128 10.27 -18.28 19.35
N SER A 129 11.45 -18.40 19.95
CA SER A 129 12.33 -19.57 19.89
C SER A 129 11.98 -20.59 20.96
N THR A 130 10.69 -20.95 21.02
CA THR A 130 10.18 -22.02 21.91
C THR A 130 9.52 -23.11 21.09
N VAL A 131 9.61 -24.36 21.57
CA VAL A 131 9.03 -25.53 20.89
C VAL A 131 7.53 -25.33 20.66
N ASP A 132 6.79 -24.88 21.68
CA ASP A 132 5.35 -24.67 21.60
C ASP A 132 4.97 -23.57 20.60
N ALA A 133 5.73 -22.46 20.55
CA ALA A 133 5.48 -21.39 19.57
C ALA A 133 5.71 -21.89 18.14
N GLN A 134 6.80 -22.64 17.90
CA GLN A 134 7.10 -23.21 16.60
C GLN A 134 6.03 -24.22 16.15
N ILE A 135 5.54 -25.06 17.06
CA ILE A 135 4.42 -25.99 16.78
C ILE A 135 3.16 -25.20 16.42
N ASN A 136 2.78 -24.20 17.22
CA ASN A 136 1.57 -23.41 16.99
C ASN A 136 1.61 -22.70 15.63
N VAL A 137 2.73 -22.04 15.30
CA VAL A 137 2.92 -21.39 13.99
C VAL A 137 2.86 -22.40 12.85
N THR A 138 3.52 -23.55 13.00
CA THR A 138 3.52 -24.61 11.98
C THR A 138 2.12 -25.14 11.72
N VAL A 139 1.37 -25.46 12.77
CA VAL A 139 -0.02 -25.95 12.65
C VAL A 139 -0.92 -24.88 12.04
N GLN A 140 -0.80 -23.62 12.46
CA GLN A 140 -1.57 -22.52 11.90
C GLN A 140 -1.32 -22.36 10.40
N VAL A 141 -0.07 -22.33 9.95
CA VAL A 141 0.28 -22.22 8.53
C VAL A 141 -0.20 -23.45 7.75
N ALA A 142 -0.08 -24.65 8.30
CA ALA A 142 -0.58 -25.87 7.67
C ALA A 142 -2.10 -25.80 7.44
N HIS A 143 -2.87 -25.34 8.43
CA HIS A 143 -4.32 -25.15 8.27
C HIS A 143 -4.65 -24.10 7.21
N GLN A 144 -3.90 -23.01 7.13
CA GLN A 144 -4.09 -21.98 6.10
C GLN A 144 -3.83 -22.53 4.70
N ILE A 145 -2.76 -23.32 4.53
CA ILE A 145 -2.44 -23.96 3.24
C ILE A 145 -3.54 -24.95 2.85
N VAL A 146 -4.01 -25.79 3.78
CA VAL A 146 -5.10 -26.74 3.50
C VAL A 146 -6.40 -26.02 3.14
N ALA A 147 -6.76 -24.97 3.88
CA ALA A 147 -7.95 -24.17 3.61
C ALA A 147 -7.89 -23.52 2.22
N PHE A 148 -6.73 -22.99 1.84
CA PHE A 148 -6.50 -22.44 0.51
C PHE A 148 -6.61 -23.52 -0.58
N LEU A 149 -5.93 -24.65 -0.45
CA LEU A 149 -5.91 -25.69 -1.49
C LEU A 149 -7.26 -26.39 -1.66
N GLN A 150 -8.04 -26.56 -0.60
CA GLN A 150 -9.31 -27.28 -0.65
C GLN A 150 -10.51 -26.35 -0.92
N ARG A 151 -10.51 -25.16 -0.34
CA ARG A 151 -11.66 -24.23 -0.35
C ARG A 151 -11.35 -22.89 -1.00
N GLY A 152 -10.10 -22.63 -1.36
CA GLY A 152 -9.65 -21.33 -1.87
C GLY A 152 -9.59 -20.23 -0.82
N GLU A 153 -9.80 -20.54 0.46
CA GLU A 153 -9.86 -19.55 1.55
C GLU A 153 -8.47 -18.95 1.81
N VAL A 154 -8.39 -17.62 1.74
CA VAL A 154 -7.16 -16.87 2.01
C VAL A 154 -7.32 -16.13 3.34
N SER A 155 -6.45 -16.43 4.32
CA SER A 155 -6.45 -15.77 5.64
C SER A 155 -5.04 -15.36 6.03
N ASN A 156 -4.90 -14.19 6.66
CA ASN A 156 -3.61 -13.59 7.04
C ASN A 156 -2.60 -13.49 5.87
N ALA A 157 -3.08 -13.38 4.63
CA ALA A 157 -2.21 -13.16 3.49
C ALA A 157 -1.60 -11.76 3.57
N VAL A 158 -0.28 -11.71 3.45
CA VAL A 158 0.49 -10.45 3.48
C VAL A 158 0.44 -9.70 2.16
N ASN A 159 -0.17 -10.29 1.13
CA ASN A 159 -0.16 -9.78 -0.24
C ASN A 159 -1.51 -9.89 -0.96
N VAL A 160 -2.60 -10.25 -0.28
CA VAL A 160 -3.94 -10.40 -0.90
C VAL A 160 -5.01 -9.81 0.03
N PRO A 161 -6.06 -9.16 -0.51
CA PRO A 161 -7.16 -8.61 0.29
C PRO A 161 -7.91 -9.68 1.11
N ALA A 162 -8.39 -9.30 2.30
CA ALA A 162 -9.08 -10.18 3.25
C ALA A 162 -10.57 -10.40 2.88
N VAL A 163 -10.84 -11.12 1.79
CA VAL A 163 -12.19 -11.49 1.36
C VAL A 163 -12.32 -13.01 1.17
N SER A 164 -13.54 -13.55 1.26
CA SER A 164 -13.78 -14.99 1.05
C SER A 164 -13.39 -15.42 -0.36
N ALA A 165 -13.06 -16.69 -0.55
CA ALA A 165 -12.60 -17.25 -1.82
C ALA A 165 -13.60 -17.02 -2.97
N ASP A 166 -14.88 -17.25 -2.69
CA ASP A 166 -15.94 -17.15 -3.69
C ASP A 166 -16.21 -15.69 -4.07
N LEU A 167 -16.18 -14.79 -3.09
CA LEU A 167 -16.29 -13.35 -3.36
C LEU A 167 -15.06 -12.84 -4.12
N LEU A 168 -13.86 -13.32 -3.78
CA LEU A 168 -12.63 -12.96 -4.49
C LEU A 168 -12.70 -13.40 -5.95
N LYS A 169 -13.19 -14.62 -6.25
CA LYS A 169 -13.41 -15.08 -7.63
C LYS A 169 -14.37 -14.16 -8.39
N GLN A 170 -15.47 -13.75 -7.76
CA GLN A 170 -16.42 -12.81 -8.37
C GLN A 170 -15.82 -11.42 -8.60
N LEU A 171 -15.00 -10.94 -7.66
CA LEU A 171 -14.34 -9.63 -7.73
C LEU A 171 -13.08 -9.64 -8.61
N PHE A 172 -12.53 -10.80 -8.93
CA PHE A 172 -11.24 -10.94 -9.62
C PHE A 172 -11.15 -10.17 -10.95
N PRO A 173 -12.16 -10.22 -11.85
CA PRO A 173 -12.13 -9.43 -13.08
C PRO A 173 -12.07 -7.91 -12.81
N TYR A 174 -12.74 -7.46 -11.74
CA TYR A 174 -12.75 -6.05 -11.36
C TYR A 174 -11.45 -5.62 -10.67
N ILE A 175 -10.83 -6.51 -9.88
CA ILE A 175 -9.51 -6.29 -9.29
C ILE A 175 -8.46 -6.12 -10.41
N GLN A 176 -8.49 -6.99 -11.42
CA GLN A 176 -7.61 -6.87 -12.58
C GLN A 176 -7.84 -5.56 -13.31
N LEU A 177 -9.10 -5.25 -13.64
CA LEU A 177 -9.44 -3.99 -14.30
C LEU A 177 -8.96 -2.78 -13.48
N ALA A 178 -9.23 -2.74 -12.17
CA ALA A 178 -8.82 -1.65 -11.29
C ALA A 178 -7.30 -1.42 -11.30
N GLU A 179 -6.51 -2.51 -11.24
CA GLU A 179 -5.05 -2.44 -11.32
C GLU A 179 -4.57 -1.89 -12.67
N ARG A 180 -5.15 -2.35 -13.80
CA ARG A 180 -4.81 -1.85 -15.14
C ARG A 180 -5.20 -0.38 -15.32
N LEU A 181 -6.35 0.05 -14.79
CA LEU A 181 -6.75 1.46 -14.80
C LEU A 181 -5.77 2.33 -14.00
N GLY A 182 -5.28 1.83 -12.86
CA GLY A 182 -4.22 2.47 -12.09
C GLY A 182 -2.93 2.63 -12.89
N LEU A 183 -2.46 1.54 -13.53
CA LEU A 183 -1.26 1.55 -14.38
C LEU A 183 -1.39 2.49 -15.58
N PHE A 184 -2.58 2.53 -16.20
CA PHE A 184 -2.89 3.45 -17.29
C PHE A 184 -2.72 4.90 -16.88
N GLN A 185 -3.31 5.28 -15.75
CA GLN A 185 -3.26 6.67 -15.26
C GLN A 185 -1.88 7.06 -14.75
N ALA A 186 -1.13 6.13 -14.15
CA ALA A 186 0.23 6.37 -13.70
C ALA A 186 1.18 6.74 -14.85
N GLN A 187 1.03 6.10 -16.00
CA GLN A 187 1.88 6.37 -17.18
C GLN A 187 1.45 7.63 -17.94
N ARG A 188 0.19 8.06 -17.75
CA ARG A 188 -0.35 9.28 -18.35
C ARG A 188 -0.05 10.54 -17.52
N CYS A 189 -0.07 10.43 -16.19
CA CYS A 189 0.22 11.55 -15.28
C CYS A 189 1.72 11.54 -14.94
N SER A 190 2.45 12.50 -15.51
CA SER A 190 3.92 12.46 -15.57
C SER A 190 4.61 13.05 -14.34
N ALA A 191 3.91 13.88 -13.54
CA ALA A 191 4.48 14.45 -12.32
C ALA A 191 3.44 14.94 -11.29
N GLY A 192 3.71 14.65 -10.00
CA GLY A 192 3.08 15.33 -8.87
C GLY A 192 1.61 14.97 -8.63
N LEU A 193 1.32 13.68 -8.47
CA LEU A 193 -0.02 13.20 -8.10
C LEU A 193 -0.42 13.74 -6.71
N GLN A 194 -1.48 14.56 -6.65
CA GLN A 194 -1.97 15.19 -5.41
C GLN A 194 -3.22 14.51 -4.86
N GLY A 195 -4.07 14.01 -5.77
CA GLY A 195 -5.36 13.43 -5.41
C GLY A 195 -5.80 12.32 -6.35
N VAL A 196 -6.51 11.36 -5.79
CA VAL A 196 -7.10 10.20 -6.46
C VAL A 196 -8.53 10.10 -6.00
N GLU A 197 -9.46 10.19 -6.95
CA GLU A 197 -10.88 9.97 -6.70
C GLU A 197 -11.32 8.71 -7.44
N ILE A 198 -11.90 7.78 -6.70
CA ILE A 198 -12.38 6.51 -7.23
C ILE A 198 -13.89 6.48 -7.12
N GLU A 199 -14.57 6.24 -8.23
CA GLU A 199 -16.02 6.10 -8.28
C GLU A 199 -16.38 4.69 -8.71
N TYR A 200 -17.13 3.99 -7.85
CA TYR A 200 -17.70 2.69 -8.11
C TYR A 200 -19.19 2.85 -8.40
N SER A 201 -19.60 2.47 -9.61
CA SER A 201 -21.00 2.58 -10.07
C SER A 201 -21.60 1.21 -10.34
N GLY A 202 -22.89 1.06 -10.02
CA GLY A 202 -23.68 -0.14 -10.36
C GLY A 202 -23.67 -1.21 -9.27
N ALA A 203 -23.83 -2.50 -9.64
CA ALA A 203 -23.91 -3.61 -8.66
C ALA A 203 -22.60 -3.84 -7.86
N LEU A 204 -21.52 -3.19 -8.27
CA LEU A 204 -20.27 -3.11 -7.50
C LEU A 204 -20.40 -2.33 -6.19
N SER A 205 -21.33 -1.38 -6.09
CA SER A 205 -21.51 -0.58 -4.86
C SER A 205 -21.96 -1.42 -3.66
N ASP A 206 -22.60 -2.56 -3.93
CA ASP A 206 -23.17 -3.46 -2.93
C ASP A 206 -22.14 -4.46 -2.37
N ASN A 207 -20.96 -4.52 -2.97
CA ASN A 207 -19.86 -5.41 -2.57
C ASN A 207 -18.76 -4.66 -1.80
N PRO A 208 -17.86 -5.36 -1.08
CA PRO A 208 -16.69 -4.74 -0.47
C PRO A 208 -15.77 -4.20 -1.57
N THR A 209 -15.61 -2.88 -1.62
CA THR A 209 -14.78 -2.19 -2.64
C THR A 209 -13.30 -2.13 -2.28
N GLU A 210 -12.95 -2.44 -1.04
CA GLU A 210 -11.57 -2.36 -0.52
C GLU A 210 -10.57 -3.12 -1.42
N PRO A 211 -10.80 -4.38 -1.85
CA PRO A 211 -9.90 -5.07 -2.77
C PRO A 211 -9.63 -4.31 -4.08
N LEU A 212 -10.64 -3.62 -4.62
CA LEU A 212 -10.50 -2.83 -5.85
C LEU A 212 -9.69 -1.56 -5.61
N THR A 213 -9.93 -0.87 -4.49
CA THR A 213 -9.19 0.33 -4.12
C THR A 213 -7.72 0.01 -3.91
N LEU A 214 -7.41 -1.12 -3.26
CA LEU A 214 -6.02 -1.60 -3.07
C LEU A 214 -5.36 -1.91 -4.42
N ALA A 215 -6.06 -2.60 -5.32
CA ALA A 215 -5.55 -2.96 -6.65
C ALA A 215 -5.26 -1.73 -7.51
N LEU A 216 -6.17 -0.76 -7.48
CA LEU A 216 -6.02 0.51 -8.18
C LEU A 216 -4.81 1.28 -7.68
N LEU A 217 -4.66 1.45 -6.37
CA LEU A 217 -3.54 2.17 -5.77
C LEU A 217 -2.21 1.46 -6.04
N LYS A 218 -2.20 0.11 -6.00
CA LYS A 218 -1.04 -0.68 -6.38
C LYS A 218 -0.63 -0.38 -7.83
N GLY A 219 -1.57 -0.46 -8.77
CA GLY A 219 -1.30 -0.16 -10.18
C GLY A 219 -0.82 1.27 -10.39
N LEU A 220 -1.44 2.23 -9.70
CA LEU A 220 -1.09 3.66 -9.81
C LEU A 220 0.32 3.98 -9.29
N LEU A 221 0.75 3.32 -8.21
CA LEU A 221 2.04 3.60 -7.58
C LEU A 221 3.19 2.76 -8.18
N THR A 222 2.90 1.64 -8.84
CA THR A 222 3.93 0.73 -9.35
C THR A 222 4.95 1.41 -10.28
N PRO A 223 4.56 2.24 -11.27
CA PRO A 223 5.54 2.88 -12.16
C PRO A 223 6.47 3.87 -11.45
N ALA A 224 6.00 4.54 -10.39
CA ALA A 224 6.78 5.54 -9.67
C ALA A 224 7.68 4.94 -8.58
N VAL A 225 7.30 3.78 -8.02
CA VAL A 225 7.91 3.21 -6.80
C VAL A 225 8.57 1.84 -7.05
N GLY A 226 8.21 1.20 -8.16
CA GLY A 226 8.71 -0.11 -8.56
C GLY A 226 8.07 -1.26 -7.78
N ALA A 227 8.75 -2.43 -7.81
CA ALA A 227 8.24 -3.71 -7.30
C ALA A 227 8.04 -3.80 -5.77
N THR A 228 8.33 -2.73 -5.02
CA THR A 228 8.13 -2.70 -3.57
C THR A 228 6.66 -2.46 -3.19
N VAL A 229 5.81 -2.04 -4.14
CA VAL A 229 4.38 -1.81 -3.92
C VAL A 229 3.60 -3.12 -3.97
N ASN A 230 2.74 -3.35 -2.99
CA ASN A 230 1.81 -4.47 -2.93
C ASN A 230 0.43 -4.01 -2.42
N TYR A 231 -0.55 -4.91 -2.41
CA TYR A 231 -1.92 -4.59 -1.99
C TYR A 231 -2.03 -4.12 -0.53
N VAL A 232 -1.06 -4.44 0.34
CA VAL A 232 -1.09 -4.06 1.77
C VAL A 232 -0.46 -2.69 2.01
N ASN A 233 0.69 -2.41 1.39
CA ASN A 233 1.41 -1.16 1.62
C ASN A 233 0.97 -0.01 0.71
N ALA A 234 0.23 -0.26 -0.38
CA ALA A 234 -0.18 0.77 -1.32
C ALA A 234 -0.94 1.94 -0.67
N PRO A 235 -1.92 1.73 0.25
CA PRO A 235 -2.59 2.84 0.94
C PRO A 235 -1.65 3.66 1.82
N HIS A 236 -0.74 2.98 2.53
CA HIS A 236 0.24 3.64 3.39
C HIS A 236 1.22 4.47 2.56
N LEU A 237 1.73 3.90 1.45
CA LEU A 237 2.62 4.58 0.52
C LEU A 237 1.96 5.79 -0.17
N ALA A 238 0.65 5.73 -0.44
CA ALA A 238 -0.11 6.87 -0.92
C ALA A 238 -0.16 8.00 0.11
N ARG A 239 -0.44 7.68 1.38
CA ARG A 239 -0.48 8.66 2.49
C ARG A 239 0.88 9.31 2.75
N VAL A 240 1.95 8.53 2.79
CA VAL A 240 3.33 9.04 2.99
C VAL A 240 3.73 10.02 1.88
N ARG A 241 3.23 9.82 0.66
CA ARG A 241 3.45 10.73 -0.48
C ARG A 241 2.48 11.91 -0.52
N GLY A 242 1.59 12.05 0.46
CA GLY A 242 0.62 13.14 0.54
C GLY A 242 -0.53 13.01 -0.48
N ILE A 243 -0.74 11.84 -1.07
CA ILE A 243 -1.81 11.60 -2.05
C ILE A 243 -3.12 11.45 -1.30
N ARG A 244 -4.08 12.34 -1.57
CA ARG A 244 -5.44 12.22 -1.02
C ARG A 244 -6.24 11.20 -1.81
N VAL A 245 -6.72 10.16 -1.15
CA VAL A 245 -7.57 9.13 -1.76
C VAL A 245 -9.00 9.33 -1.28
N SER A 246 -9.94 9.53 -2.20
CA SER A 246 -11.38 9.56 -1.95
C SER A 246 -12.08 8.44 -2.72
N GLU A 247 -13.09 7.87 -2.10
CA GLU A 247 -13.93 6.83 -2.68
C GLU A 247 -15.39 7.28 -2.66
N THR A 248 -16.04 7.20 -3.81
CA THR A 248 -17.47 7.47 -3.98
C THR A 248 -18.16 6.21 -4.49
N ARG A 249 -19.28 5.85 -3.88
CA ARG A 249 -20.13 4.75 -4.34
C ARG A 249 -21.45 5.32 -4.84
N SER A 250 -21.84 4.96 -6.05
CA SER A 250 -23.07 5.43 -6.68
C SER A 250 -23.90 4.25 -7.18
N CYS A 251 -25.18 4.22 -6.80
CA CYS A 251 -26.14 3.26 -7.34
C CYS A 251 -26.63 3.64 -8.75
N ALA A 252 -26.30 4.84 -9.25
CA ALA A 252 -26.72 5.30 -10.57
C ALA A 252 -25.77 4.78 -11.65
N SER A 253 -26.30 4.06 -12.65
CA SER A 253 -25.56 3.61 -13.82
C SER A 253 -25.83 4.52 -15.01
N GLU A 254 -24.92 5.46 -15.29
CA GLU A 254 -24.91 6.17 -16.58
C GLU A 254 -24.28 5.27 -17.66
N GLY A 255 -25.06 4.33 -18.20
CA GLY A 255 -24.73 3.58 -19.43
C GLY A 255 -24.17 2.16 -19.25
N PHE A 256 -23.49 1.83 -18.15
CA PHE A 256 -22.97 0.47 -17.87
C PHE A 256 -23.41 -0.05 -16.50
N SER A 257 -23.71 -1.35 -16.42
CA SER A 257 -24.20 -2.01 -15.21
C SER A 257 -23.18 -2.05 -14.07
N ASN A 258 -21.88 -2.09 -14.39
CA ASN A 258 -20.77 -2.05 -13.44
C ASN A 258 -19.61 -1.24 -14.05
N MET A 259 -19.23 -0.14 -13.40
CA MET A 259 -18.17 0.74 -13.90
C MET A 259 -17.26 1.18 -12.75
N ILE A 260 -15.95 1.23 -13.05
CA ILE A 260 -14.94 1.81 -12.18
C ILE A 260 -14.40 3.04 -12.89
N ARG A 261 -14.53 4.21 -12.27
CA ARG A 261 -13.94 5.46 -12.75
C ARG A 261 -12.83 5.89 -11.81
N LEU A 262 -11.67 6.16 -12.40
CA LEU A 262 -10.49 6.66 -11.72
C LEU A 262 -10.17 8.06 -12.23
N THR A 263 -10.24 9.03 -11.34
CA THR A 263 -9.85 10.40 -11.60
C THR A 263 -8.58 10.71 -10.81
N VAL A 264 -7.55 11.17 -11.51
CA VAL A 264 -6.29 11.60 -10.91
C VAL A 264 -6.10 13.09 -11.11
N THR A 265 -5.64 13.77 -10.07
CA THR A 265 -5.31 15.19 -10.09
C THR A 265 -3.80 15.33 -9.90
N GLY A 266 -3.11 15.72 -10.96
CA GLY A 266 -1.68 15.95 -11.00
C GLY A 266 -1.33 17.43 -11.17
N SER A 267 -0.03 17.71 -11.35
CA SER A 267 0.44 19.07 -11.67
C SER A 267 0.09 19.51 -13.11
N ASP A 268 -0.11 18.53 -13.97
CA ASP A 268 -0.48 18.59 -15.39
C ASP A 268 -2.01 18.75 -15.62
N GLY A 269 -2.82 18.59 -14.57
CA GLY A 269 -4.26 18.77 -14.59
C GLY A 269 -5.04 17.56 -14.06
N GLN A 270 -6.33 17.50 -14.38
CA GLN A 270 -7.20 16.39 -14.01
C GLN A 270 -7.38 15.45 -15.20
N HIS A 271 -7.11 14.17 -14.98
CA HIS A 271 -7.30 13.11 -15.97
C HIS A 271 -8.25 12.06 -15.41
N SER A 272 -9.14 11.53 -16.25
CA SER A 272 -10.03 10.43 -15.83
C SER A 272 -9.97 9.26 -16.80
N VAL A 273 -10.16 8.06 -16.28
CA VAL A 273 -10.33 6.84 -17.06
C VAL A 273 -11.49 6.06 -16.46
N SER A 274 -12.29 5.41 -17.30
CA SER A 274 -13.38 4.55 -16.85
C SER A 274 -13.28 3.21 -17.55
N GLY A 275 -13.42 2.14 -16.76
CA GLY A 275 -13.49 0.77 -17.25
C GLY A 275 -14.80 0.11 -16.84
N ALA A 276 -15.26 -0.82 -17.66
CA ALA A 276 -16.44 -1.64 -17.38
C ALA A 276 -16.12 -3.12 -17.60
N VAL A 277 -16.76 -3.98 -16.82
CA VAL A 277 -16.69 -5.45 -16.96
C VAL A 277 -18.00 -5.92 -17.57
N PHE A 278 -17.92 -6.64 -18.70
CA PHE A 278 -19.08 -7.13 -19.45
C PHE A 278 -19.36 -8.61 -19.15
N ALA A 279 -18.31 -9.42 -19.04
CA ALA A 279 -18.39 -10.85 -18.76
C ALA A 279 -17.15 -11.34 -17.98
N GLU A 280 -17.13 -12.62 -17.61
CA GLU A 280 -15.93 -13.25 -17.04
C GLU A 280 -14.77 -13.11 -18.04
N ASN A 281 -13.69 -12.43 -17.62
CA ASN A 281 -12.51 -12.09 -18.42
C ASN A 281 -12.75 -11.15 -19.62
N ASP A 282 -13.88 -10.44 -19.70
CA ASP A 282 -14.10 -9.38 -20.70
C ASP A 282 -14.32 -8.04 -20.00
N TYR A 283 -13.24 -7.27 -19.89
CA TYR A 283 -13.24 -5.93 -19.32
C TYR A 283 -12.52 -4.97 -20.25
N ARG A 284 -13.09 -3.76 -20.41
CA ARG A 284 -12.60 -2.78 -21.40
C ARG A 284 -12.49 -1.39 -20.79
N ILE A 285 -11.57 -0.61 -21.33
CA ILE A 285 -11.57 0.84 -21.10
C ILE A 285 -12.69 1.41 -21.96
N VAL A 286 -13.71 1.96 -21.31
CA VAL A 286 -14.92 2.49 -21.98
C VAL A 286 -14.90 4.02 -22.12
N ARG A 287 -14.04 4.69 -21.35
CA ARG A 287 -13.91 6.15 -21.38
C ARG A 287 -12.52 6.60 -20.98
N VAL A 288 -11.98 7.58 -21.70
CA VAL A 288 -10.78 8.32 -21.30
C VAL A 288 -11.09 9.80 -21.37
N ASP A 289 -10.90 10.49 -20.25
CA ASP A 289 -11.40 11.84 -19.99
C ASP A 289 -12.91 11.92 -20.32
N ASP A 290 -13.28 12.80 -21.25
CA ASP A 290 -14.66 12.96 -21.71
C ASP A 290 -14.97 12.21 -23.02
N TYR A 291 -14.06 11.35 -23.49
CA TYR A 291 -14.19 10.66 -24.77
C TYR A 291 -14.65 9.22 -24.54
N PRO A 292 -15.82 8.81 -25.08
CA PRO A 292 -16.23 7.41 -25.07
C PRO A 292 -15.35 6.64 -26.03
N VAL A 293 -14.72 5.58 -25.54
CA VAL A 293 -13.73 4.79 -26.29
C VAL A 293 -13.91 3.33 -25.96
N GLU A 294 -13.26 2.47 -26.73
CA GLU A 294 -13.25 1.04 -26.44
C GLU A 294 -11.86 0.49 -26.71
N ALA A 295 -11.18 0.04 -25.67
CA ALA A 295 -9.85 -0.55 -25.78
C ALA A 295 -9.69 -1.71 -24.80
N ASP A 296 -8.90 -2.71 -25.21
CA ASP A 296 -8.50 -3.83 -24.38
C ASP A 296 -7.37 -3.39 -23.45
N PRO A 297 -7.51 -3.46 -22.11
CA PRO A 297 -6.47 -3.08 -21.17
C PRO A 297 -5.39 -4.16 -20.99
N HIS A 298 -4.89 -4.71 -22.10
CA HIS A 298 -3.84 -5.72 -22.14
C HIS A 298 -2.70 -5.36 -23.09
N GLY A 299 -1.48 -5.69 -22.69
CA GLY A 299 -0.29 -5.60 -23.52
C GLY A 299 0.17 -4.16 -23.72
N HIS A 300 0.43 -3.79 -24.98
CA HIS A 300 0.91 -2.46 -25.33
C HIS A 300 -0.21 -1.63 -25.94
N LEU A 301 -0.47 -0.47 -25.34
CA LEU A 301 -1.52 0.44 -25.74
C LEU A 301 -0.91 1.80 -26.08
N LEU A 302 -1.10 2.26 -27.32
CA LEU A 302 -0.72 3.59 -27.74
C LEU A 302 -1.91 4.54 -27.57
N VAL A 303 -1.73 5.57 -26.76
CA VAL A 303 -2.69 6.64 -26.50
C VAL A 303 -2.26 7.89 -27.26
N LEU A 304 -3.05 8.30 -28.25
CA LEU A 304 -2.80 9.49 -29.05
C LEU A 304 -3.89 10.53 -28.81
N ARG A 305 -3.50 11.79 -28.63
CA ARG A 305 -4.41 12.93 -28.75
C ARG A 305 -4.06 13.65 -30.03
N ASN A 306 -5.01 13.77 -30.95
CA ASN A 306 -4.76 14.33 -32.28
C ASN A 306 -5.88 15.29 -32.71
N ALA A 307 -5.58 16.13 -33.69
CA ALA A 307 -6.60 16.89 -34.41
C ALA A 307 -7.34 15.97 -35.41
N ASP A 308 -8.66 16.10 -35.48
CA ASP A 308 -9.50 15.35 -36.44
C ASP A 308 -9.37 15.96 -37.84
N ARG A 309 -8.33 15.55 -38.58
CA ARG A 309 -8.04 15.99 -39.95
C ARG A 309 -7.82 14.79 -40.88
N PRO A 310 -8.19 14.91 -42.17
CA PRO A 310 -7.86 13.89 -43.16
C PRO A 310 -6.36 13.59 -43.20
N GLY A 311 -6.00 12.31 -43.29
CA GLY A 311 -4.61 11.85 -43.40
C GLY A 311 -3.95 11.44 -42.08
N VAL A 312 -4.45 11.88 -40.91
CA VAL A 312 -3.84 11.57 -39.61
C VAL A 312 -3.87 10.07 -39.29
N VAL A 313 -5.00 9.40 -39.52
CA VAL A 313 -5.13 7.94 -39.30
C VAL A 313 -4.20 7.16 -40.23
N GLY A 314 -4.09 7.59 -41.49
CA GLY A 314 -3.18 6.98 -42.46
C GLY A 314 -1.71 7.12 -42.06
N PHE A 315 -1.32 8.31 -41.58
CA PHE A 315 0.02 8.57 -41.07
C PHE A 315 0.38 7.68 -39.87
N ILE A 316 -0.52 7.52 -38.92
CA ILE A 316 -0.30 6.64 -37.75
C ILE A 316 -0.10 5.19 -38.20
N GLY A 317 -1.00 4.68 -39.05
CA GLY A 317 -0.91 3.31 -39.56
C GLY A 317 0.38 3.06 -40.35
N GLN A 318 0.78 4.02 -41.20
CA GLN A 318 2.02 3.91 -41.97
C GLN A 318 3.25 3.92 -41.07
N THR A 319 3.32 4.83 -40.10
CA THR A 319 4.46 4.95 -39.18
C THR A 319 4.66 3.67 -38.35
N LEU A 320 3.56 3.07 -37.88
CA LEU A 320 3.62 1.79 -37.14
C LEU A 320 3.99 0.61 -38.07
N SER A 321 3.46 0.60 -39.29
CA SER A 321 3.77 -0.44 -40.28
C SER A 321 5.25 -0.41 -40.72
N GLU A 322 5.83 0.77 -40.94
CA GLU A 322 7.25 0.94 -41.27
C GLU A 322 8.17 0.46 -40.14
N ALA A 323 7.71 0.54 -38.89
CA ALA A 323 8.38 0.00 -37.72
C ALA A 323 8.15 -1.51 -37.50
N GLY A 324 7.32 -2.16 -38.34
CA GLY A 324 6.96 -3.57 -38.19
C GLY A 324 6.04 -3.87 -37.00
N VAL A 325 5.32 -2.87 -36.48
CA VAL A 325 4.40 -3.02 -35.34
C VAL A 325 2.98 -3.25 -35.85
N ASN A 326 2.41 -4.42 -35.54
CA ASN A 326 1.04 -4.76 -35.92
C ASN A 326 0.00 -4.11 -34.99
N ILE A 327 -1.14 -3.72 -35.56
CA ILE A 327 -2.27 -3.11 -34.85
C ILE A 327 -3.35 -4.18 -34.64
N ALA A 328 -3.62 -4.52 -33.37
CA ALA A 328 -4.65 -5.48 -33.01
C ALA A 328 -6.05 -4.84 -32.99
N MET A 329 -6.15 -3.64 -32.42
CA MET A 329 -7.39 -2.90 -32.30
C MET A 329 -7.10 -1.40 -32.38
N MET A 330 -7.95 -0.66 -33.08
CA MET A 330 -7.89 0.80 -33.15
C MET A 330 -9.26 1.39 -32.88
N ASN A 331 -9.35 2.28 -31.90
CA ASN A 331 -10.56 3.01 -31.57
C ASN A 331 -10.28 4.52 -31.63
N LEU A 332 -11.11 5.23 -32.39
CA LEU A 332 -11.03 6.69 -32.55
C LEU A 332 -12.32 7.30 -32.01
N SER A 333 -12.19 8.25 -31.10
CA SER A 333 -13.31 8.99 -30.56
C SER A 333 -13.11 10.49 -30.67
N ARG A 334 -14.18 11.21 -31.02
CA ARG A 334 -14.19 12.66 -31.20
C ARG A 334 -15.46 13.27 -30.59
N ARG A 335 -15.33 14.47 -30.02
CA ARG A 335 -16.49 15.21 -29.45
C ARG A 335 -17.19 16.10 -30.45
N LYS A 336 -16.47 16.64 -31.44
CA LYS A 336 -17.00 17.53 -32.49
C LYS A 336 -16.25 17.25 -33.80
N ILE A 337 -16.94 17.43 -34.92
CA ILE A 337 -16.34 17.37 -36.27
C ILE A 337 -15.26 18.46 -36.36
N GLN A 338 -14.05 18.10 -36.85
CA GLN A 338 -12.86 18.98 -36.91
C GLN A 338 -12.32 19.46 -35.55
N GLY A 339 -12.63 18.74 -34.47
CA GLY A 339 -12.14 19.03 -33.12
C GLY A 339 -10.91 18.22 -32.71
N LYS A 340 -10.69 18.10 -31.40
CA LYS A 340 -9.73 17.15 -30.82
C LYS A 340 -10.34 15.75 -30.82
N ALA A 341 -9.52 14.76 -31.14
CA ALA A 341 -9.84 13.35 -31.07
C ALA A 341 -8.84 12.64 -30.15
N ILE A 342 -9.28 11.51 -29.60
CA ILE A 342 -8.41 10.55 -28.92
C ILE A 342 -8.42 9.26 -29.72
N SER A 343 -7.24 8.69 -29.93
CA SER A 343 -7.07 7.39 -30.57
C SER A 343 -6.40 6.45 -29.57
N LEU A 344 -7.01 5.30 -29.34
CA LEU A 344 -6.46 4.20 -28.56
C LEU A 344 -6.15 3.05 -29.50
N ILE A 345 -4.91 2.59 -29.49
CA ILE A 345 -4.42 1.58 -30.42
C ILE A 345 -3.72 0.49 -29.65
N ASN A 346 -4.32 -0.70 -29.62
CA ASN A 346 -3.69 -1.90 -29.10
C ASN A 346 -2.70 -2.41 -30.15
N VAL A 347 -1.45 -2.62 -29.73
CA VAL A 347 -0.37 -3.11 -30.59
C VAL A 347 0.26 -4.37 -30.02
N ASP A 348 0.73 -5.25 -30.90
CA ASP A 348 1.23 -6.58 -30.49
C ASP A 348 2.61 -6.53 -29.83
N SER A 349 3.36 -5.43 -29.99
CA SER A 349 4.72 -5.28 -29.49
C SER A 349 5.02 -3.85 -29.06
N ARG A 350 6.02 -3.69 -28.20
CA ARG A 350 6.50 -2.39 -27.74
C ARG A 350 6.92 -1.52 -28.93
N ILE A 351 6.44 -0.28 -28.96
CA ILE A 351 6.79 0.72 -29.96
C ILE A 351 8.18 1.29 -29.61
N PRO A 352 9.15 1.28 -30.53
CA PRO A 352 10.45 1.90 -30.29
C PRO A 352 10.33 3.41 -30.05
N ASP A 353 11.16 3.96 -29.15
CA ASP A 353 11.10 5.37 -28.78
C ASP A 353 11.28 6.31 -29.99
N ALA A 354 12.10 5.93 -30.98
CA ALA A 354 12.28 6.68 -32.23
C ALA A 354 10.98 6.83 -33.04
N VAL A 355 10.11 5.83 -32.98
CA VAL A 355 8.81 5.83 -33.68
C VAL A 355 7.83 6.73 -32.92
N LEU A 356 7.84 6.71 -31.58
CA LEU A 356 7.06 7.64 -30.76
C LEU A 356 7.45 9.10 -31.01
N GLU A 357 8.75 9.39 -31.13
CA GLU A 357 9.23 10.74 -31.48
C GLU A 357 8.78 11.14 -32.89
N THR A 358 8.77 10.21 -33.84
CA THR A 358 8.26 10.48 -35.21
C THR A 358 6.76 10.80 -35.19
N LEU A 359 5.98 10.10 -34.37
CA LEU A 359 4.57 10.40 -34.16
C LEU A 359 4.38 11.79 -33.52
N ARG A 360 5.18 12.13 -32.50
CA ARG A 360 5.13 13.45 -31.82
C ARG A 360 5.57 14.61 -32.71
N ALA A 361 6.43 14.35 -33.70
CA ALA A 361 6.90 15.37 -34.64
C ALA A 361 5.81 15.83 -35.62
N ASN A 362 4.72 15.09 -35.76
CA ASN A 362 3.61 15.48 -36.64
C ASN A 362 2.76 16.60 -36.01
N GLU A 363 2.56 17.70 -36.74
CA GLU A 363 1.81 18.87 -36.27
C GLU A 363 0.35 18.60 -35.88
N HIS A 364 -0.21 17.46 -36.27
CA HIS A 364 -1.58 17.06 -35.95
C HIS A 364 -1.67 16.12 -34.73
N ILE A 365 -0.55 15.64 -34.21
CA ILE A 365 -0.49 14.81 -33.00
C ILE A 365 -0.09 15.73 -31.84
N LEU A 366 -1.02 15.94 -30.92
CA LEU A 366 -0.83 16.81 -29.75
C LEU A 366 -0.08 16.08 -28.63
N ASP A 367 -0.30 14.78 -28.51
CA ASP A 367 0.29 13.95 -27.48
C ASP A 367 0.31 12.49 -27.94
N ALA A 368 1.37 11.77 -27.61
CA ALA A 368 1.55 10.36 -27.92
C ALA A 368 2.28 9.66 -26.78
N ILE A 369 1.58 8.74 -26.11
CA ILE A 369 2.08 8.01 -24.96
C ILE A 369 1.86 6.53 -25.20
N GLN A 370 2.92 5.73 -25.04
CA GLN A 370 2.79 4.30 -24.93
C GLN A 370 2.54 3.93 -23.47
N VAL A 371 1.50 3.13 -23.24
CA VAL A 371 1.17 2.54 -21.95
C VAL A 371 1.39 1.04 -22.04
N GLU A 372 2.10 0.49 -21.08
CA GLU A 372 2.23 -0.96 -20.89
C GLU A 372 1.29 -1.39 -19.76
N LEU A 373 0.34 -2.27 -20.09
CA LEU A 373 -0.77 -2.59 -19.21
C LEU A 373 -0.66 -3.91 -18.48
#